data_AF-A0A2E2FL37-F1
#
_entry.id   AF-A0A2E2FL37-F1
#
_cell.length_a   1.000
_cell.length_b   1.000
_cell.length_c   1.000
_cell.angle_alpha   90.00
_cell.angle_beta   90.00
_cell.angle_gamma   90.00
#
_symmetry.space_group_name_H-M   'P 1'
#
loop_
_entity.id
_entity.type
_entity.pdbx_description
1 polymer ?
#
loop_
_entity_poly.entity_id
_entity_poly.type
_entity_poly.pdbx_seq_one_letter_code
_entity_poly.pdbx_strand_id
1 'polypeptide(L)'
;MKKQIISILTCITLFCSFSATAQRSQINALTDETQLLSNEDDKMRIVWWIPSEFWQIALAEEGSVSQDQIDAFIEVFDQYTLFAMADGDISTFGNVSYKTKNEIINSTYIITDDKEYHPIPTSEVSGDMTVILGMFTPVLANMLGTMGENMHFIVFQPENEKGNPLINPTEKGAFTIMLAGEAFNFRLPVGALMPAKWCEKDQEEFNGAWNYCPYCGSKLVDVKSED
;
A
#
# COMPACT_ATOMS: atom_id res chain seq x y z
N MET A 1 -56.76 -13.16 48.00
CA MET A 1 -55.96 -12.08 48.63
C MET A 1 -54.49 -12.39 48.38
N LYS A 2 -53.88 -11.82 47.32
CA LYS A 2 -52.94 -10.67 47.33
C LYS A 2 -51.61 -10.91 48.10
N LYS A 3 -50.51 -10.93 47.33
CA LYS A 3 -49.13 -10.37 47.53
C LYS A 3 -48.06 -11.36 47.04
N GLN A 4 -47.51 -11.17 45.84
CA GLN A 4 -46.26 -10.43 45.51
C GLN A 4 -44.99 -10.99 46.17
N ILE A 5 -44.13 -11.67 45.37
CA ILE A 5 -42.64 -11.62 45.31
C ILE A 5 -42.25 -12.27 43.95
N ILE A 6 -42.25 -11.59 42.79
CA ILE A 6 -41.22 -10.72 42.18
C ILE A 6 -39.77 -11.25 42.30
N SER A 7 -39.32 -11.82 41.18
CA SER A 7 -38.00 -11.73 40.53
C SER A 7 -36.72 -11.69 41.37
N ILE A 8 -36.02 -12.83 41.41
CA ILE A 8 -34.57 -12.96 41.63
C ILE A 8 -34.17 -14.12 40.70
N LEU A 9 -33.54 -13.94 39.53
CA LEU A 9 -32.10 -13.73 39.39
C LEU A 9 -31.81 -13.43 37.89
N THR A 10 -31.79 -12.16 37.51
CA THR A 10 -31.35 -11.70 36.19
C THR A 10 -30.50 -10.46 36.43
N CYS A 11 -29.17 -10.59 36.48
CA CYS A 11 -28.17 -9.52 36.29
C CYS A 11 -26.79 -9.97 36.75
N ILE A 12 -26.04 -10.73 35.95
CA ILE A 12 -24.57 -10.59 35.83
C ILE A 12 -24.18 -10.99 34.39
N THR A 13 -24.56 -10.17 33.43
CA THR A 13 -23.94 -10.13 32.09
C THR A 13 -23.84 -8.68 31.69
N LEU A 14 -22.95 -7.94 32.34
CA LEU A 14 -22.55 -6.62 31.89
C LEU A 14 -21.03 -6.51 31.87
N PHE A 15 -20.54 -6.24 30.66
CA PHE A 15 -19.37 -5.43 30.33
C PHE A 15 -17.99 -6.04 30.57
N CYS A 16 -17.62 -6.96 29.68
CA CYS A 16 -16.37 -6.79 28.93
C CYS A 16 -16.72 -6.79 27.44
N SER A 17 -17.30 -5.68 26.97
CA SER A 17 -17.03 -5.27 25.59
C SER A 17 -15.56 -4.87 25.58
N PHE A 18 -14.68 -5.86 25.38
CA PHE A 18 -13.40 -5.56 24.75
C PHE A 18 -13.78 -4.88 23.45
N SER A 19 -13.63 -3.56 23.40
CA SER A 19 -13.47 -2.88 22.13
C SER A 19 -12.32 -3.60 21.45
N ALA A 20 -12.64 -4.47 20.51
CA ALA A 20 -11.69 -4.88 19.50
C ALA A 20 -11.44 -3.63 18.68
N THR A 21 -10.62 -2.73 19.22
CA THR A 21 -9.91 -1.77 18.39
C THR A 21 -9.08 -2.67 17.49
N ALA A 22 -9.57 -2.90 16.27
CA ALA A 22 -8.85 -3.68 15.29
C ALA A 22 -7.54 -2.93 15.06
N GLN A 23 -6.47 -3.38 15.71
CA GLN A 23 -5.14 -2.83 15.49
C GLN A 23 -4.81 -3.14 14.04
N ARG A 24 -4.91 -2.11 13.21
CA ARG A 24 -4.64 -2.21 11.78
C ARG A 24 -3.15 -2.49 11.63
N SER A 25 -2.78 -3.61 10.99
CA SER A 25 -1.37 -3.90 10.73
C SER A 25 -0.76 -2.79 9.87
N GLN A 26 0.53 -2.53 10.06
CA GLN A 26 1.24 -1.51 9.32
C GLN A 26 1.20 -1.81 7.81
N ILE A 27 1.27 -3.09 7.43
CA ILE A 27 1.08 -3.56 6.06
C ILE A 27 -0.26 -3.18 5.45
N ASN A 28 -1.36 -3.29 6.21
CA ASN A 28 -2.67 -2.89 5.71
C ASN A 28 -2.78 -1.37 5.55
N ALA A 29 -2.15 -0.59 6.43
CA ALA A 29 -2.08 0.87 6.28
C ALA A 29 -1.26 1.27 5.04
N LEU A 30 -0.11 0.63 4.83
CA LEU A 30 0.73 0.84 3.64
C LEU A 30 -0.02 0.49 2.35
N THR A 31 -0.68 -0.67 2.33
CA THR A 31 -1.43 -1.13 1.15
C THR A 31 -2.47 -0.10 0.74
N ASP A 32 -3.30 0.40 1.66
CA ASP A 32 -4.33 1.38 1.29
C ASP A 32 -3.76 2.74 0.86
N GLU A 33 -2.60 3.14 1.37
CA GLU A 33 -1.98 4.41 0.98
C GLU A 33 -1.23 4.32 -0.35
N THR A 34 -0.71 3.15 -0.71
CA THR A 34 0.11 2.95 -1.91
C THR A 34 -0.62 2.21 -3.04
N GLN A 35 -1.87 1.81 -2.84
CA GLN A 35 -2.72 1.18 -3.84
C GLN A 35 -3.82 2.14 -4.31
N LEU A 36 -3.88 2.38 -5.61
CA LEU A 36 -4.91 3.19 -6.24
C LEU A 36 -5.68 2.37 -7.28
N LEU A 37 -6.98 2.58 -7.35
CA LEU A 37 -7.89 1.98 -8.32
C LEU A 37 -8.36 3.05 -9.32
N SER A 38 -8.69 2.63 -10.54
CA SER A 38 -9.31 3.52 -11.53
C SER A 38 -10.63 4.08 -11.04
N ASN A 39 -10.94 5.30 -11.47
CA ASN A 39 -12.26 5.90 -11.27
C ASN A 39 -13.17 5.75 -12.51
N GLU A 40 -12.73 5.05 -13.57
CA GLU A 40 -13.50 4.82 -14.78
C GLU A 40 -14.39 3.57 -14.62
N ASP A 41 -15.72 3.72 -14.82
CA ASP A 41 -16.72 2.67 -14.57
C ASP A 41 -16.55 1.42 -15.48
N ASP A 42 -15.95 1.58 -16.66
CA ASP A 42 -15.73 0.51 -17.64
C ASP A 42 -14.30 -0.05 -17.60
N LYS A 43 -13.51 0.35 -16.60
CA LYS A 43 -12.13 -0.11 -16.41
C LYS A 43 -11.93 -0.81 -15.09
N MET A 44 -11.09 -1.83 -15.13
CA MET A 44 -10.50 -2.46 -13.96
C MET A 44 -8.99 -2.19 -14.02
N ARG A 45 -8.57 -1.03 -13.51
CA ARG A 45 -7.15 -0.75 -13.32
C ARG A 45 -6.82 -0.61 -11.85
N ILE A 46 -5.67 -1.16 -11.51
CA ILE A 46 -5.05 -1.07 -10.21
C ILE A 46 -3.59 -0.72 -10.41
N VAL A 47 -3.12 0.28 -9.66
CA VAL A 47 -1.71 0.65 -9.57
C VAL A 47 -1.34 0.55 -8.10
N TRP A 48 -0.53 -0.46 -7.77
CA TRP A 48 0.00 -0.62 -6.43
C TRP A 48 1.50 -0.36 -6.44
N TRP A 49 1.90 0.75 -5.84
CA TRP A 49 3.30 1.01 -5.54
C TRP A 49 3.74 0.22 -4.30
N ILE A 50 4.83 -0.52 -4.40
CA ILE A 50 5.31 -1.37 -3.32
C ILE A 50 6.75 -0.95 -2.96
N PRO A 51 6.91 0.01 -2.03
CA PRO A 51 8.24 0.48 -1.63
C PRO A 51 9.01 -0.62 -0.87
N SER A 52 10.34 -0.52 -0.81
CA SER A 52 11.19 -1.51 -0.12
C SER A 52 10.78 -1.73 1.35
N GLU A 53 10.35 -0.67 2.04
CA GLU A 53 9.87 -0.71 3.41
C GLU A 53 8.67 -1.64 3.58
N PHE A 54 7.80 -1.75 2.57
CA PHE A 54 6.69 -2.70 2.60
C PHE A 54 7.20 -4.14 2.74
N TRP A 55 8.21 -4.51 1.94
CA TRP A 55 8.79 -5.85 1.98
C TRP A 55 9.54 -6.11 3.27
N GLN A 56 10.24 -5.11 3.79
CA GLN A 56 10.96 -5.22 5.05
C GLN A 56 9.99 -5.53 6.19
N ILE A 57 8.89 -4.79 6.27
CA ILE A 57 7.85 -5.00 7.28
C ILE A 57 7.16 -6.35 7.07
N ALA A 58 6.81 -6.70 5.83
CA ALA A 58 6.06 -7.93 5.54
C ALA A 58 6.87 -9.19 5.88
N LEU A 59 8.17 -9.19 5.57
CA LEU A 59 9.06 -10.31 5.90
C LEU A 59 9.36 -10.37 7.40
N ALA A 60 9.48 -9.22 8.07
CA ALA A 60 9.68 -9.16 9.52
C ALA A 60 8.45 -9.65 10.30
N GLU A 61 7.23 -9.31 9.86
CA GLU A 61 5.97 -9.75 10.48
C GLU A 61 5.76 -11.28 10.36
N GLU A 62 6.29 -11.91 9.30
CA GLU A 62 6.18 -13.36 9.09
C GLU A 62 7.03 -14.17 10.08
N GLY A 63 8.18 -13.62 10.50
CA GLY A 63 8.99 -14.12 11.62
C GLY A 63 9.76 -15.41 11.36
N SER A 64 9.70 -16.00 10.16
CA SER A 64 10.45 -17.21 9.79
C SER A 64 11.81 -16.91 9.13
N VAL A 65 12.00 -15.66 8.71
CA VAL A 65 13.19 -15.17 7.98
C VAL A 65 14.11 -14.41 8.95
N SER A 66 15.42 -14.67 8.91
CA SER A 66 16.39 -13.95 9.74
C SER A 66 16.64 -12.52 9.22
N GLN A 67 17.12 -11.62 10.07
CA GLN A 67 17.41 -10.24 9.65
C GLN A 67 18.40 -10.18 8.47
N ASP A 68 19.49 -10.95 8.53
CA ASP A 68 20.46 -11.03 7.42
C ASP A 68 19.83 -11.46 6.09
N GLN A 69 18.81 -12.33 6.14
CA GLN A 69 18.08 -12.74 4.96
C GLN A 69 17.15 -11.62 4.46
N ILE A 70 16.45 -10.94 5.37
CA ILE A 70 15.62 -9.77 5.03
C ILE A 70 16.48 -8.71 4.34
N ASP A 71 17.64 -8.36 4.91
CA ASP A 71 18.51 -7.33 4.36
C ASP A 71 18.99 -7.70 2.94
N ALA A 72 19.33 -8.96 2.70
CA ALA A 72 19.70 -9.44 1.36
C ALA A 72 18.52 -9.39 0.37
N PHE A 73 17.28 -9.62 0.81
CA PHE A 73 16.09 -9.43 -0.03
C PHE A 73 15.88 -7.95 -0.37
N ILE A 74 16.01 -7.07 0.62
CA ILE A 74 15.82 -5.63 0.44
C ILE A 74 16.88 -5.03 -0.48
N GLU A 75 18.13 -5.50 -0.43
CA GLU A 75 19.19 -5.06 -1.36
C GLU A 75 18.83 -5.31 -2.85
N VAL A 76 18.04 -6.35 -3.14
CA VAL A 76 17.54 -6.58 -4.51
C VAL A 76 16.39 -5.63 -4.85
N PHE A 77 15.49 -5.36 -3.90
CA PHE A 77 14.38 -4.41 -4.11
C PHE A 77 14.86 -2.97 -4.26
N ASP A 78 15.87 -2.55 -3.51
CA ASP A 78 16.44 -1.19 -3.54
C ASP A 78 17.06 -0.82 -4.89
N GLN A 79 17.36 -1.81 -5.73
CA GLN A 79 17.81 -1.60 -7.10
C GLN A 79 16.68 -1.21 -8.07
N TYR A 80 15.43 -1.15 -7.61
CA TYR A 80 14.28 -0.87 -8.45
C TYR A 80 13.21 -0.04 -7.73
N THR A 81 12.50 0.78 -8.48
CA THR A 81 11.17 1.25 -8.03
C THR A 81 10.13 0.25 -8.53
N LEU A 82 9.41 -0.41 -7.61
CA LEU A 82 8.50 -1.52 -7.93
C LEU A 82 7.02 -1.14 -7.87
N PHE A 83 6.27 -1.59 -8.87
CA PHE A 83 4.81 -1.54 -8.90
C PHE A 83 4.23 -2.90 -9.26
N ALA A 84 3.03 -3.19 -8.76
CA ALA A 84 2.17 -4.23 -9.27
C ALA A 84 0.94 -3.58 -9.93
N MET A 85 0.69 -3.90 -11.20
CA MET A 85 -0.36 -3.26 -11.99
C MET A 85 -1.21 -4.28 -12.73
N ALA A 86 -2.52 -4.05 -12.80
CA ALA A 86 -3.39 -4.68 -13.79
C ALA A 86 -4.17 -3.60 -14.54
N ASP A 87 -4.45 -3.87 -15.81
CA ASP A 87 -5.31 -3.06 -16.67
C ASP A 87 -6.28 -3.99 -17.39
N GLY A 88 -7.57 -3.71 -17.30
CA GLY A 88 -8.61 -4.52 -17.92
C GLY A 88 -9.82 -3.70 -18.29
N ASP A 89 -10.46 -4.10 -19.39
CA ASP A 89 -11.71 -3.52 -19.87
C ASP A 89 -12.90 -4.35 -19.35
N ILE A 90 -13.85 -3.71 -18.69
CA ILE A 90 -15.08 -4.35 -18.20
C ILE A 90 -16.15 -4.28 -19.30
N SER A 91 -16.55 -5.44 -19.81
CA SER A 91 -17.63 -5.54 -20.80
C SER A 91 -19.01 -5.29 -20.18
N THR A 92 -20.03 -5.03 -21.02
CA THR A 92 -21.43 -4.82 -20.60
C THR A 92 -21.98 -5.95 -19.72
N PHE A 93 -21.47 -7.17 -19.85
CA PHE A 93 -21.90 -8.34 -19.08
C PHE A 93 -20.98 -8.66 -17.89
N GLY A 94 -20.06 -7.76 -17.54
CA GLY A 94 -19.17 -7.91 -16.37
C GLY A 94 -17.95 -8.79 -16.60
N ASN A 95 -17.73 -9.33 -17.80
CA ASN A 95 -16.47 -10.01 -18.13
C ASN A 95 -15.34 -8.98 -18.27
N VAL A 96 -14.16 -9.29 -17.72
CA VAL A 96 -12.97 -8.43 -17.78
C VAL A 96 -12.00 -8.96 -18.82
N SER A 97 -11.54 -8.10 -19.73
CA SER A 97 -10.48 -8.41 -20.68
C SER A 97 -9.20 -7.69 -20.25
N TYR A 98 -8.27 -8.42 -19.65
CA TYR A 98 -7.00 -7.86 -19.17
C TYR A 98 -5.99 -7.66 -20.29
N LYS A 99 -5.16 -6.61 -20.15
CA LYS A 99 -3.99 -6.34 -20.99
C LYS A 99 -2.83 -7.24 -20.59
N THR A 100 -1.99 -7.55 -21.56
CA THR A 100 -0.74 -8.27 -21.32
C THR A 100 0.29 -7.38 -20.62
N LYS A 101 1.26 -7.98 -19.93
CA LYS A 101 2.40 -7.26 -19.32
C LYS A 101 3.08 -6.27 -20.27
N ASN A 102 3.29 -6.65 -21.54
CA ASN A 102 3.94 -5.78 -22.52
C ASN A 102 3.07 -4.57 -22.90
N GLU A 103 1.75 -4.75 -23.00
CA GLU A 103 0.82 -3.63 -23.23
C GLU A 103 0.83 -2.67 -22.04
N ILE A 104 0.83 -3.19 -20.81
CA ILE A 104 0.96 -2.36 -19.60
C ILE A 104 2.29 -1.58 -19.65
N ILE A 105 3.44 -2.26 -19.80
CA ILE A 105 4.76 -1.60 -19.87
C ILE A 105 4.79 -0.46 -20.89
N ASN A 106 4.27 -0.69 -22.09
CA ASN A 106 4.30 0.29 -23.17
C ASN A 106 3.38 1.49 -22.95
N SER A 107 2.40 1.37 -22.05
CA SER A 107 1.41 2.41 -21.75
C SER A 107 1.65 3.09 -20.40
N THR A 108 2.71 2.68 -19.68
CA THR A 108 3.01 3.16 -18.33
C THR A 108 4.25 4.05 -18.29
N TYR A 109 4.19 5.12 -17.50
CA TYR A 109 5.34 5.92 -17.12
C TYR A 109 5.09 6.68 -15.81
N ILE A 110 6.16 7.05 -15.11
CA ILE A 110 6.12 7.91 -13.92
C ILE A 110 6.35 9.35 -14.36
N ILE A 111 5.58 10.28 -13.81
CA ILE A 111 5.85 11.71 -13.86
C ILE A 111 6.27 12.15 -12.45
N THR A 112 7.51 12.64 -12.33
CA THR A 112 8.05 13.26 -11.11
C THR A 112 9.06 14.34 -11.51
N ASP A 113 9.16 15.44 -10.77
CA ASP A 113 10.00 16.60 -11.11
C ASP A 113 9.85 17.09 -12.57
N ASP A 114 8.60 17.10 -13.07
CA ASP A 114 8.24 17.46 -14.46
C ASP A 114 8.96 16.62 -15.54
N LYS A 115 9.42 15.41 -15.18
CA LYS A 115 10.07 14.45 -16.09
C LYS A 115 9.33 13.11 -16.13
N GLU A 116 9.41 12.47 -17.30
CA GLU A 116 8.85 11.15 -17.54
C GLU A 116 9.93 10.06 -17.37
N TYR A 117 9.58 8.99 -16.67
CA TYR A 117 10.41 7.81 -16.46
C TYR A 117 9.66 6.56 -16.90
N HIS A 118 10.24 5.79 -17.81
CA HIS A 118 9.62 4.57 -18.35
C HIS A 118 10.08 3.32 -17.62
N PRO A 119 9.27 2.25 -17.62
CA PRO A 119 9.66 0.97 -17.03
C PRO A 119 10.90 0.40 -17.71
N ILE A 120 11.68 -0.36 -16.93
CA ILE A 120 12.77 -1.17 -17.47
C ILE A 120 12.16 -2.32 -18.28
N PRO A 121 12.62 -2.58 -19.52
CA PRO A 121 12.17 -3.73 -20.29
C PRO A 121 12.40 -5.04 -19.52
N THR A 122 11.47 -6.00 -19.64
CA THR A 122 11.57 -7.27 -18.90
C THR A 122 12.89 -8.02 -19.18
N SER A 123 13.48 -7.86 -20.37
CA SER A 123 14.78 -8.45 -20.73
C SER A 123 15.99 -7.84 -20.01
N GLU A 124 15.84 -6.68 -19.40
CA GLU A 124 16.90 -5.94 -18.71
C GLU A 124 16.79 -6.02 -17.18
N VAL A 125 15.70 -6.60 -16.66
CA VAL A 125 15.53 -6.86 -15.23
C VAL A 125 16.50 -7.95 -14.79
N SER A 126 17.14 -7.78 -13.64
CA SER A 126 18.10 -8.75 -13.12
C SER A 126 17.46 -10.14 -12.89
N GLY A 127 18.30 -11.18 -12.97
CA GLY A 127 17.87 -12.56 -12.72
C GLY A 127 17.30 -12.73 -11.31
N ASP A 128 17.96 -12.14 -10.30
CA ASP A 128 17.52 -12.21 -8.91
C ASP A 128 16.15 -11.57 -8.71
N MET A 129 15.94 -10.38 -9.26
CA MET A 129 14.64 -9.71 -9.18
C MET A 129 13.56 -10.51 -9.92
N THR A 130 13.88 -11.09 -11.07
CA THR A 130 12.95 -11.95 -11.82
C THR A 130 12.51 -13.17 -11.01
N VAL A 131 13.45 -13.82 -10.30
CA VAL A 131 13.14 -14.96 -9.43
C VAL A 131 12.24 -14.51 -8.27
N ILE A 132 12.57 -13.42 -7.60
CA ILE A 132 11.80 -12.88 -6.47
C ILE A 132 10.37 -12.55 -6.88
N LEU A 133 10.18 -11.79 -7.96
CA LEU A 133 8.86 -11.45 -8.48
C LEU A 133 8.05 -12.69 -8.88
N GLY A 134 8.72 -13.73 -9.39
CA GLY A 134 8.13 -15.02 -9.70
C GLY A 134 7.56 -15.74 -8.47
N MET A 135 8.16 -15.56 -7.29
CA MET A 135 7.65 -16.13 -6.04
C MET A 135 6.40 -15.42 -5.53
N PHE A 136 6.29 -14.10 -5.74
CA PHE A 136 5.16 -13.31 -5.25
C PHE A 136 3.96 -13.28 -6.22
N THR A 137 4.15 -13.59 -7.50
CA THR A 137 3.04 -13.63 -8.47
C THR A 137 1.92 -14.60 -8.05
N PRO A 138 2.22 -15.86 -7.61
CA PRO A 138 1.20 -16.76 -7.08
C PRO A 138 0.50 -16.24 -5.82
N VAL A 139 1.18 -15.45 -5.00
CA VAL A 139 0.59 -14.85 -3.78
C VAL A 139 -0.51 -13.87 -4.18
N LEU A 140 -0.24 -12.99 -5.17
CA LEU A 140 -1.23 -12.08 -5.71
C LEU A 140 -2.44 -12.85 -6.30
N ALA A 141 -2.18 -13.90 -7.09
CA ALA A 141 -3.23 -14.74 -7.66
C ALA A 141 -4.11 -15.40 -6.58
N ASN A 142 -3.50 -15.92 -5.51
CA ASN A 142 -4.24 -16.53 -4.40
C ASN A 142 -5.07 -15.50 -3.62
N MET A 143 -4.57 -14.27 -3.46
CA MET A 143 -5.25 -13.22 -2.70
C MET A 143 -6.36 -12.53 -3.50
N LEU A 144 -6.14 -12.29 -4.79
CA LEU A 144 -6.99 -11.44 -5.63
C LEU A 144 -7.69 -12.22 -6.77
N GLY A 145 -7.54 -13.55 -6.79
CA GLY A 145 -8.12 -14.43 -7.79
C GLY A 145 -7.66 -14.06 -9.21
N THR A 146 -8.62 -14.01 -10.14
CA THR A 146 -8.36 -13.69 -11.55
C THR A 146 -7.71 -12.32 -11.75
N MET A 147 -7.98 -11.33 -10.89
CA MET A 147 -7.28 -10.04 -10.97
C MET A 147 -5.80 -10.20 -10.63
N GLY A 148 -5.48 -10.97 -9.59
CA GLY A 148 -4.11 -11.26 -9.19
C GLY A 148 -3.33 -12.07 -10.23
N GLU A 149 -3.98 -12.99 -10.94
CA GLU A 149 -3.40 -13.70 -12.08
C GLU A 149 -2.99 -12.76 -13.24
N ASN A 150 -3.70 -11.63 -13.37
CA ASN A 150 -3.47 -10.62 -14.41
C ASN A 150 -2.78 -9.36 -13.86
N MET A 151 -2.33 -9.38 -12.60
CA MET A 151 -1.44 -8.36 -12.06
C MET A 151 0.00 -8.67 -12.47
N HIS A 152 0.70 -7.63 -12.88
CA HIS A 152 2.05 -7.71 -13.39
C HIS A 152 2.95 -6.78 -12.61
N PHE A 153 4.10 -7.33 -12.17
CA PHE A 153 5.15 -6.51 -11.60
C PHE A 153 5.88 -5.73 -12.69
N ILE A 154 5.89 -4.41 -12.52
CA ILE A 154 6.52 -3.42 -13.38
C ILE A 154 7.60 -2.71 -12.56
N VAL A 155 8.82 -2.65 -13.08
CA VAL A 155 9.96 -2.04 -12.39
C VAL A 155 10.51 -0.86 -13.16
N PHE A 156 10.99 0.13 -12.44
CA PHE A 156 11.68 1.31 -12.95
C PHE A 156 13.06 1.41 -12.33
N GLN A 157 13.89 2.31 -12.86
CA GLN A 157 15.17 2.65 -12.24
C GLN A 157 14.95 3.13 -10.80
N PRO A 158 15.90 2.84 -9.87
CA PRO A 158 15.78 3.24 -8.48
C PRO A 158 16.05 4.74 -8.30
N GLU A 159 16.81 5.33 -9.23
CA GLU A 159 17.30 6.69 -9.16
C GLU A 159 16.94 7.47 -10.42
N ASN A 160 16.90 8.79 -10.29
CA ASN A 160 16.84 9.72 -11.41
C ASN A 160 18.22 9.97 -12.02
N GLU A 161 18.27 10.74 -13.11
CA GLU A 161 19.52 11.10 -13.82
C GLU A 161 20.56 11.83 -12.95
N LYS A 162 20.17 12.33 -11.77
CA LYS A 162 21.07 13.03 -10.82
C LYS A 162 21.63 12.09 -9.75
N GLY A 163 21.28 10.80 -9.76
CA GLY A 163 21.66 9.82 -8.74
C GLY A 163 20.92 9.98 -7.41
N ASN A 164 19.78 10.68 -7.41
CA ASN A 164 18.89 10.72 -6.25
C ASN A 164 17.80 9.65 -6.42
N PRO A 165 17.23 9.10 -5.32
CA PRO A 165 16.09 8.19 -5.41
C PRO A 165 14.98 8.75 -6.30
N LEU A 166 14.41 7.91 -7.17
CA LEU A 166 13.37 8.31 -8.10
C LEU A 166 12.10 8.73 -7.34
N ILE A 167 11.75 7.95 -6.31
CA ILE A 167 10.65 8.20 -5.38
C ILE A 167 11.16 7.84 -3.98
N ASN A 168 11.00 8.74 -3.02
CA ASN A 168 11.33 8.48 -1.61
C ASN A 168 10.03 8.49 -0.78
N PRO A 169 9.65 7.37 -0.14
CA PRO A 169 8.39 7.28 0.58
C PRO A 169 8.34 8.08 1.88
N THR A 170 9.47 8.55 2.40
CA THR A 170 9.56 9.28 3.67
C THR A 170 9.75 10.79 3.50
N GLU A 171 10.02 11.25 2.27
CA GLU A 171 10.21 12.67 1.97
C GLU A 171 8.93 13.33 1.46
N LYS A 172 8.85 14.66 1.57
CA LYS A 172 7.71 15.41 1.06
C LYS A 172 7.77 15.50 -0.46
N GLY A 173 6.65 15.23 -1.10
CA GLY A 173 6.54 15.31 -2.55
C GLY A 173 5.25 14.73 -3.07
N ALA A 174 5.23 14.49 -4.38
CA ALA A 174 4.18 13.77 -5.07
C ALA A 174 4.76 13.24 -6.37
N PHE A 175 4.19 12.15 -6.87
CA PHE A 175 4.46 11.65 -8.21
C PHE A 175 3.17 11.14 -8.83
N THR A 176 3.16 11.01 -10.14
CA THR A 176 2.03 10.46 -10.88
C THR A 176 2.47 9.23 -11.64
N ILE A 177 1.67 8.17 -11.61
CA ILE A 177 1.80 7.06 -12.54
C ILE A 177 0.75 7.24 -13.63
N MET A 178 1.19 7.32 -14.86
CA MET A 178 0.33 7.24 -16.03
C MET A 178 0.20 5.78 -16.42
N LEU A 179 -1.02 5.29 -16.61
CA LEU A 179 -1.32 3.94 -17.11
C LEU A 179 -2.43 4.05 -18.15
N ALA A 180 -2.13 3.71 -19.40
CA ALA A 180 -3.09 3.78 -20.52
C ALA A 180 -3.79 5.15 -20.65
N GLY A 181 -3.09 6.24 -20.29
CA GLY A 181 -3.60 7.61 -20.35
C GLY A 181 -4.33 8.09 -19.09
N GLU A 182 -4.62 7.22 -18.12
CA GLU A 182 -5.18 7.61 -16.81
C GLU A 182 -4.06 7.96 -15.83
N ALA A 183 -4.30 9.00 -15.01
CA ALA A 183 -3.34 9.51 -14.03
C ALA A 183 -3.65 9.03 -12.61
N PHE A 184 -2.71 8.30 -12.00
CA PHE A 184 -2.75 7.83 -10.62
C PHE A 184 -1.81 8.67 -9.76
N ASN A 185 -2.38 9.54 -8.92
CA ASN A 185 -1.63 10.56 -8.19
C ASN A 185 -1.29 10.09 -6.78
N PHE A 186 0.00 9.99 -6.46
CA PHE A 186 0.51 9.63 -5.14
C PHE A 186 1.01 10.86 -4.39
N ARG A 187 0.73 10.91 -3.08
CA ARG A 187 1.20 11.96 -2.17
C ARG A 187 2.24 11.39 -1.22
N LEU A 188 3.28 12.18 -0.94
CA LEU A 188 4.37 11.82 -0.06
C LEU A 188 4.54 12.84 1.08
N PRO A 189 5.01 12.41 2.26
CA PRO A 189 5.44 11.04 2.59
C PRO A 189 4.25 10.08 2.76
N VAL A 190 4.53 8.78 2.65
CA VAL A 190 3.59 7.71 3.00
C VAL A 190 3.42 7.71 4.51
N GLY A 191 2.23 8.05 4.97
CA GLY A 191 1.95 8.30 6.37
C GLY A 191 2.11 7.07 7.26
N ALA A 192 1.83 5.88 6.72
CA ALA A 192 2.06 4.60 7.40
C ALA A 192 3.54 4.27 7.67
N LEU A 193 4.50 4.98 7.03
CA LEU A 193 5.93 4.90 7.34
C LEU A 193 6.39 6.01 8.29
N MET A 194 5.52 6.96 8.61
CA MET A 194 5.84 8.07 9.50
C MET A 194 5.41 7.74 10.93
N PRO A 195 6.11 8.26 11.95
CA PRO A 195 5.61 8.20 13.32
C PRO A 195 4.20 8.78 13.41
N ALA A 196 3.30 8.09 14.12
CA ALA A 196 1.95 8.57 14.33
C ALA A 196 1.97 9.95 15.03
N LYS A 197 0.93 10.74 14.76
CA LYS A 197 0.76 12.05 15.38
C LYS A 197 -0.49 12.10 16.24
N TRP A 198 -0.45 12.87 17.31
CA TRP A 198 -1.52 13.01 18.27
C TRP A 198 -2.33 14.29 18.06
N CYS A 199 -3.65 14.20 18.19
CA CYS A 199 -4.52 15.36 18.34
C CYS A 199 -4.84 15.58 19.82
N GLU A 200 -4.36 16.68 20.41
CA GLU A 200 -4.66 16.99 21.82
C GLU A 200 -6.14 17.31 22.09
N LYS A 201 -6.94 17.67 21.08
CA LYS A 201 -8.36 17.98 21.25
C LYS A 201 -9.25 16.74 21.17
N ASP A 202 -9.01 15.92 20.15
CA ASP A 202 -9.81 14.72 19.90
C ASP A 202 -9.27 13.50 20.66
N GLN A 203 -8.06 13.61 21.23
CA GLN A 203 -7.39 12.58 22.02
C GLN A 203 -7.24 11.27 21.24
N GLU A 204 -6.79 11.37 20.00
CA GLU A 204 -6.65 10.26 19.05
C GLU A 204 -5.34 10.40 18.25
N GLU A 205 -4.82 9.24 17.81
CA GLU A 205 -3.69 9.13 16.90
C GLU A 205 -4.11 9.23 15.43
N PHE A 206 -3.28 9.90 14.64
CA PHE A 206 -3.50 10.20 13.25
C PHE A 206 -2.28 9.86 12.41
N ASN A 207 -2.52 9.76 11.11
CA ASN A 207 -1.51 9.55 10.08
C ASN A 207 -0.32 10.52 10.24
N GLY A 208 0.90 9.99 10.24
CA GLY A 208 2.12 10.76 10.52
C GLY A 208 2.45 11.82 9.47
N ALA A 209 1.96 11.68 8.23
CA ALA A 209 2.15 12.67 7.18
C ALA A 209 1.28 13.92 7.38
N TRP A 210 0.24 13.86 8.22
CA TRP A 210 -0.70 14.97 8.39
C TRP A 210 -0.16 16.07 9.29
N ASN A 211 -0.57 17.31 9.02
CA ASN A 211 -0.19 18.48 9.83
C ASN A 211 -1.31 18.95 10.76
N TYR A 212 -2.57 18.65 10.42
CA TYR A 212 -3.75 19.10 11.13
C TYR A 212 -4.76 17.95 11.23
N CYS A 213 -5.52 17.92 12.32
CA CYS A 213 -6.60 16.96 12.50
C CYS A 213 -7.72 17.23 11.49
N PRO A 214 -8.23 16.22 10.77
CA PRO A 214 -9.32 16.40 9.80
C PRO A 214 -10.66 16.75 10.47
N TYR A 215 -10.82 16.46 11.76
CA TYR A 215 -12.08 16.65 12.47
C TYR A 215 -12.18 18.03 13.12
N CYS A 216 -11.22 18.41 13.95
CA CYS A 216 -11.27 19.68 14.70
C CYS A 216 -10.34 20.78 14.14
N GLY A 217 -9.52 20.47 13.13
CA GLY A 217 -8.59 21.41 12.50
C GLY A 217 -7.41 21.85 13.36
N SER A 218 -7.22 21.30 14.57
CA SER A 218 -6.03 21.64 15.37
C SER A 218 -4.77 21.03 14.78
N LYS A 219 -3.63 21.71 15.02
CA LYS A 219 -2.32 21.19 14.63
C LYS A 219 -2.05 19.88 15.38
N LEU A 220 -1.61 18.86 14.65
CA LEU A 220 -1.18 17.59 15.24
C LEU A 220 0.23 17.73 15.82
N VAL A 221 0.50 17.01 16.91
CA VAL A 221 1.81 16.97 17.58
C VAL A 221 2.41 15.57 17.48
N ASP A 222 3.72 15.45 17.51
CA ASP A 222 4.36 14.14 17.45
C ASP A 222 4.06 13.37 18.75
N VAL A 223 3.76 12.07 18.62
CA VAL A 223 3.64 11.18 19.78
C VAL A 223 5.04 11.05 20.37
N LYS A 224 5.22 11.46 21.63
CA LYS A 224 6.50 11.24 22.32
C LYS A 224 6.70 9.73 22.45
N SER A 225 7.77 9.21 21.86
CA SER A 225 8.23 7.85 22.17
C SER A 225 8.61 7.82 23.65
N GLU A 226 8.00 6.93 24.42
CA GLU A 226 8.54 6.58 25.74
C GLU A 226 9.79 5.72 25.48
N ASP A 227 10.97 6.33 25.73
CA ASP A 227 12.26 5.64 25.76
C ASP A 227 12.38 4.72 26.98
#